data_AF-A0A7J4TB98-F1
#
_entry.id   AF-A0A7J4TB98-F1
#
_cell.length_a   1.000
_cell.length_b   1.000
_cell.length_c   1.000
_cell.angle_alpha   90.00
_cell.angle_beta   90.00
_cell.angle_gamma   90.00
#
_symmetry.space_group_name_H-M   'P 1'
#
loop_
_entity.id
_entity.type
_entity.pdbx_description
1 polymer ?
#
loop_
_entity_poly.entity_id
_entity_poly.type
_entity_poly.pdbx_seq_one_letter_code
_entity_poly.pdbx_strand_id
1 'polypeptide(L)'
;VYRYAYAVENRWRRKKGGGKQARQKVKHYLGKVHSFPPAQEIAFFSFMGIEEAKKEEYLRAATAKRLVKALVEWELAAHKAEGFSVDFSSGAVLKDGKPASIAMNEGMLNTFTLRRLLVFKAGNGDEETGYGLAKAFVEAGIRVPEDVFVSVFGKAVGTAPDTMLP
;
A
#
# COMPACT_ATOMS: atom_id res chain seq x y z
N VAL A 1 6.74 22.44 -11.22
CA VAL A 1 7.26 22.48 -9.83
C VAL A 1 7.72 21.08 -9.46
N TYR A 2 8.98 20.92 -9.02
CA TYR A 2 9.47 19.62 -8.55
C TYR A 2 9.04 19.38 -7.11
N ARG A 3 8.58 18.17 -6.80
CA ARG A 3 8.17 17.73 -5.46
C ARG A 3 8.98 16.49 -5.07
N TYR A 4 9.27 16.38 -3.77
CA TYR A 4 10.08 15.32 -3.20
C TYR A 4 9.41 14.77 -1.95
N ALA A 5 9.51 13.46 -1.74
CA ALA A 5 8.95 12.78 -0.59
C ALA A 5 10.04 12.44 0.42
N TYR A 6 9.72 12.60 1.71
CA TYR A 6 10.60 12.27 2.82
C TYR A 6 9.81 11.53 3.90
N ALA A 7 10.39 10.47 4.45
CA ALA A 7 9.91 9.89 5.70
C ALA A 7 10.40 10.76 6.86
N VAL A 8 9.48 11.18 7.73
CA VAL A 8 9.77 12.03 8.89
C VAL A 8 9.30 11.37 10.19
N GLU A 9 10.07 11.57 11.26
CA GLU A 9 9.74 11.12 12.61
C GLU A 9 9.54 12.34 13.52
N ASN A 10 8.48 12.32 14.32
CA ASN A 10 8.26 13.29 15.39
C ASN A 10 9.10 12.93 16.61
N ARG A 11 9.84 13.91 17.14
CA ARG A 11 10.62 13.81 18.38
C ARG A 11 10.22 14.91 19.34
N TRP A 12 10.02 14.54 20.60
CA TRP A 12 9.74 15.48 21.67
C TRP A 12 11.04 15.84 22.40
N ARG A 13 11.39 17.12 22.47
CA ARG A 13 12.54 17.61 23.25
C ARG A 13 12.06 18.49 24.40
N ARG A 14 12.72 18.40 25.56
CA ARG A 14 12.44 19.28 26.70
C ARG A 14 12.91 20.70 26.37
N LYS A 15 12.03 21.70 26.57
CA LYS A 15 12.35 23.11 26.34
C LYS A 15 13.08 23.69 27.57
N LYS A 16 13.99 24.65 27.36
CA LYS A 16 14.53 25.49 28.44
C LYS A 16 13.36 26.28 29.04
N GLY A 17 13.06 26.09 30.33
CA GLY A 17 11.90 26.68 31.02
C GLY A 17 10.73 25.71 31.30
N GLY A 18 10.85 24.42 30.95
CA GLY A 18 9.79 23.43 31.15
C GLY A 18 8.92 23.22 29.90
N GLY A 19 8.28 22.04 29.81
CA GLY A 19 7.47 21.64 28.65
C GLY A 19 8.20 20.81 27.58
N LYS A 20 7.43 20.27 26.64
CA LYS A 20 7.91 19.46 25.49
C LYS A 20 7.71 20.25 24.18
N GLN A 21 8.75 20.32 23.35
CA GLN A 21 8.70 20.87 21.99
C GLN A 21 8.74 19.72 20.98
N ALA A 22 7.75 19.66 20.10
CA ALA A 22 7.78 18.77 18.94
C ALA A 22 8.83 19.25 17.93
N ARG A 23 9.67 18.34 17.45
CA ARG A 23 10.60 18.54 16.34
C ARG A 23 10.45 17.40 15.37
N GLN A 24 10.55 17.70 14.08
CA GLN A 24 10.58 16.68 13.03
C GLN A 24 12.02 16.36 12.67
N LYS A 25 12.30 15.07 12.46
CA LYS A 25 13.58 14.59 11.93
C LYS A 25 13.31 13.82 10.64
N VAL A 26 13.95 14.22 9.55
CA VAL A 26 13.97 13.45 8.31
C VAL A 26 14.73 12.14 8.54
N LYS A 27 14.10 11.02 8.20
CA LYS A 27 14.66 9.67 8.31
C LYS A 27 15.19 9.18 6.99
N HIS A 28 14.38 9.30 5.94
CA HIS A 28 14.70 8.78 4.62
C HIS A 28 14.20 9.72 3.54
N TYR A 29 14.99 9.86 2.48
CA TYR A 29 14.53 10.38 1.21
C TYR A 29 13.80 9.27 0.46
N LEU A 30 12.55 9.53 0.06
CA LEU A 30 11.68 8.55 -0.61
C LEU A 30 11.64 8.73 -2.12
N GLY A 31 12.29 9.76 -2.66
CA GLY A 31 12.37 9.98 -4.09
C GLY A 31 11.63 11.23 -4.57
N LYS A 32 11.76 11.47 -5.87
CA LYS A 32 10.99 12.50 -6.58
C LYS A 32 9.55 12.04 -6.69
N VAL A 33 8.61 12.96 -6.48
CA VAL A 33 7.17 12.70 -6.59
C VAL A 33 6.75 12.85 -8.05
N HIS A 34 6.08 11.81 -8.54
CA HIS A 34 5.44 11.75 -9.85
C HIS A 34 3.94 11.66 -9.64
N SER A 35 3.20 12.58 -10.23
CA SER A 35 1.73 12.61 -10.16
C SER A 35 1.14 12.31 -11.52
N PHE A 36 0.05 11.55 -11.53
CA PHE A 36 -0.64 11.12 -12.74
C PHE A 36 -2.07 11.66 -12.74
N PRO A 37 -2.73 11.72 -13.91
CA PRO A 37 -4.16 12.00 -13.99
C PRO A 37 -4.98 11.03 -13.10
N PRO A 38 -6.23 11.39 -12.77
CA PRO A 38 -7.15 10.50 -12.07
C PRO A 38 -7.23 9.13 -12.74
N ALA A 39 -7.42 8.10 -11.92
CA ALA A 39 -7.45 6.73 -12.40
C ALA A 39 -8.62 6.52 -13.37
N GLN A 40 -8.39 5.70 -14.40
CA GLN A 40 -9.48 5.21 -15.23
C GLN A 40 -10.37 4.24 -14.44
N GLU A 41 -11.66 4.22 -14.77
CA GLU A 41 -12.63 3.27 -14.21
C GLU A 41 -12.46 1.90 -14.85
N ILE A 42 -11.52 1.12 -14.32
CA ILE A 42 -11.26 -0.26 -14.72
C ILE A 42 -11.47 -1.13 -13.49
N ALA A 43 -12.42 -2.06 -13.54
CA ALA A 43 -12.65 -3.01 -12.45
C ALA A 43 -11.45 -3.96 -12.28
N PHE A 44 -11.05 -4.23 -11.04
CA PHE A 44 -9.88 -5.05 -10.70
C PHE A 44 -9.92 -6.44 -11.35
N PHE A 45 -11.01 -7.19 -11.19
CA PHE A 45 -11.10 -8.55 -11.73
C PHE A 45 -11.11 -8.58 -13.25
N SER A 46 -11.75 -7.59 -13.89
CA SER A 46 -11.72 -7.42 -15.34
C SER A 46 -10.29 -7.15 -15.85
N PHE A 47 -9.54 -6.29 -15.14
CA PHE A 47 -8.12 -6.05 -15.44
C PHE A 47 -7.28 -7.32 -15.31
N MET A 48 -7.54 -8.12 -14.28
CA MET A 48 -6.84 -9.40 -14.07
C MET A 48 -7.27 -10.50 -15.04
N GLY A 49 -8.28 -10.27 -15.88
CA GLY A 49 -8.85 -11.28 -16.79
C GLY A 49 -9.58 -12.40 -16.04
N ILE A 50 -10.12 -12.11 -14.85
CA ILE A 50 -10.80 -13.09 -14.00
C ILE A 50 -12.31 -12.95 -14.21
N GLU A 51 -12.92 -14.05 -14.65
CA GLU A 51 -14.37 -14.19 -14.77
C GLU A 51 -15.04 -14.16 -13.39
N GLU A 52 -16.26 -13.63 -13.32
CA GLU A 52 -17.05 -13.50 -12.08
C GLU A 52 -17.13 -14.84 -11.32
N ALA A 53 -17.39 -15.94 -12.02
CA ALA A 53 -17.51 -17.28 -11.45
C ALA A 53 -16.22 -17.84 -10.84
N LYS A 54 -15.05 -17.26 -11.15
CA LYS A 54 -13.73 -17.73 -10.70
C LYS A 54 -13.09 -16.81 -9.65
N LYS A 55 -13.77 -15.73 -9.25
CA LYS A 55 -13.26 -14.77 -8.25
C LYS A 55 -12.90 -15.46 -6.94
N GLU A 56 -13.83 -16.25 -6.40
CA GLU A 56 -13.60 -16.93 -5.12
C GLU A 56 -12.44 -17.91 -5.18
N GLU A 57 -12.36 -18.71 -6.25
CA GLU A 57 -11.25 -19.65 -6.47
C GLU A 57 -9.91 -18.92 -6.49
N TYR A 58 -9.84 -17.81 -7.24
CA TYR A 58 -8.66 -16.96 -7.31
C TYR A 58 -8.27 -16.41 -5.94
N LEU A 59 -9.22 -15.85 -5.18
CA LEU A 59 -8.97 -15.25 -3.86
C LEU A 59 -8.52 -16.31 -2.84
N ARG A 60 -9.09 -17.52 -2.88
CA ARG A 60 -8.69 -18.63 -2.01
C ARG A 60 -7.26 -19.08 -2.32
N ALA A 61 -6.94 -19.29 -3.60
CA ALA A 61 -5.63 -19.79 -4.05
C ALA A 61 -4.50 -18.76 -3.94
N ALA A 62 -4.80 -17.46 -4.03
CA ALA A 62 -3.78 -16.42 -3.97
C ALA A 62 -3.22 -16.22 -2.55
N THR A 63 -1.94 -15.88 -2.46
CA THR A 63 -1.34 -15.42 -1.20
C THR A 63 -1.58 -13.91 -1.01
N ALA A 64 -1.54 -13.42 0.23
CA ALA A 64 -1.66 -11.97 0.50
C ALA A 64 -0.67 -11.14 -0.32
N LYS A 65 0.59 -11.59 -0.42
CA LYS A 65 1.62 -10.94 -1.24
C LYS A 65 1.26 -10.91 -2.73
N ARG A 66 0.66 -11.99 -3.26
CA ARG A 66 0.23 -12.06 -4.66
C ARG A 66 -0.93 -11.09 -4.94
N LEU A 67 -1.87 -10.97 -4.00
CA LEU A 67 -2.98 -10.02 -4.09
C LEU A 67 -2.48 -8.57 -4.02
N VAL A 68 -1.57 -8.25 -3.09
CA VAL A 68 -0.93 -6.92 -3.01
C VAL A 68 -0.21 -6.58 -4.31
N LYS A 69 0.52 -7.55 -4.89
CA LYS A 69 1.17 -7.36 -6.19
C LYS A 69 0.15 -7.02 -7.29
N ALA A 70 -0.91 -7.81 -7.40
CA ALA A 70 -1.96 -7.59 -8.41
C ALA A 70 -2.63 -6.22 -8.25
N LEU A 71 -2.90 -5.79 -7.00
CA LEU A 71 -3.48 -4.47 -6.73
C LEU A 71 -2.53 -3.33 -7.14
N VAL A 72 -1.23 -3.46 -6.86
CA VAL A 72 -0.24 -2.47 -7.30
C VAL A 72 -0.18 -2.38 -8.83
N GLU A 73 -0.15 -3.52 -9.52
CA GLU A 73 -0.13 -3.57 -10.99
C GLU A 73 -1.39 -2.95 -11.59
N TRP A 74 -2.56 -3.26 -11.03
CA TRP A 74 -3.84 -2.67 -11.42
C TRP A 74 -3.87 -1.15 -11.23
N GLU A 75 -3.42 -0.65 -10.08
CA GLU A 75 -3.45 0.79 -9.80
C GLU A 75 -2.49 1.57 -10.72
N LEU A 76 -1.29 1.04 -10.96
CA LEU A 76 -0.34 1.64 -11.90
C LEU A 76 -0.91 1.68 -13.32
N ALA A 77 -1.57 0.62 -13.77
CA ALA A 77 -2.23 0.57 -15.07
C ALA A 77 -3.40 1.57 -15.16
N ALA A 78 -4.23 1.65 -14.12
CA ALA A 78 -5.37 2.57 -14.07
C ALA A 78 -4.93 4.03 -14.21
N HIS A 79 -3.79 4.40 -13.63
CA HIS A 79 -3.18 5.72 -13.71
C HIS A 79 -2.24 5.94 -14.91
N LYS A 80 -2.02 4.93 -15.78
CA LYS A 80 -1.02 4.97 -16.87
C LYS A 80 0.38 5.35 -16.35
N ALA A 81 0.74 4.86 -15.17
CA ALA A 81 1.99 5.17 -14.49
C ALA A 81 3.13 4.30 -15.04
N GLU A 82 3.69 4.70 -16.18
CA GLU A 82 4.74 3.96 -16.88
C GLU A 82 6.17 4.43 -16.53
N GLY A 83 7.15 3.56 -16.81
CA GLY A 83 8.58 3.84 -16.61
C GLY A 83 9.04 3.74 -15.15
N PHE A 84 8.32 2.99 -14.31
CA PHE A 84 8.74 2.65 -12.95
C PHE A 84 9.05 1.17 -12.84
N SER A 85 10.05 0.85 -12.03
CA SER A 85 10.36 -0.51 -11.61
C SER A 85 9.86 -0.70 -10.18
N VAL A 86 9.02 -1.71 -9.99
CA VAL A 86 8.48 -2.11 -8.68
C VAL A 86 8.96 -3.51 -8.37
N ASP A 87 9.88 -3.62 -7.41
CA ASP A 87 10.43 -4.89 -6.95
C ASP A 87 9.68 -5.36 -5.71
N PHE A 88 8.87 -6.41 -5.85
CA PHE A 88 8.08 -6.99 -4.77
C PHE A 88 8.89 -7.90 -3.82
N SER A 89 10.14 -8.20 -4.14
CA SER A 89 11.04 -8.94 -3.24
C SER A 89 11.69 -8.01 -2.23
N SER A 90 12.24 -6.87 -2.69
CA SER A 90 12.90 -5.87 -1.84
C SER A 90 11.96 -4.74 -1.39
N GLY A 91 10.79 -4.63 -2.01
CA GLY A 91 9.85 -3.53 -1.86
C GLY A 91 10.34 -2.21 -2.47
N ALA A 92 11.33 -2.22 -3.35
CA ALA A 92 11.88 -1.01 -3.95
C ALA A 92 10.97 -0.46 -5.06
N VAL A 93 10.77 0.86 -5.06
CA VAL A 93 10.08 1.59 -6.13
C VAL A 93 11.06 2.58 -6.75
N LEU A 94 11.41 2.36 -8.02
CA LEU A 94 12.48 3.08 -8.71
C LEU A 94 12.00 3.66 -10.03
N LYS A 95 12.60 4.78 -10.44
CA LYS A 95 12.55 5.31 -11.80
C LYS A 95 13.98 5.58 -12.26
N ASP A 96 14.37 5.00 -13.39
CA ASP A 96 15.73 5.11 -13.93
C ASP A 96 16.81 4.74 -12.90
N GLY A 97 16.54 3.68 -12.11
CA GLY A 97 17.43 3.20 -11.04
C GLY A 97 17.46 4.04 -9.76
N LYS A 98 16.69 5.13 -9.67
CA LYS A 98 16.67 6.03 -8.50
C LYS A 98 15.35 5.90 -7.72
N PRO A 99 15.34 6.12 -6.39
CA PRO A 99 14.11 6.12 -5.59
C PRO A 99 13.05 7.07 -6.17
N ALA A 100 11.83 6.56 -6.27
CA ALA A 100 10.69 7.30 -6.79
C ALA A 100 9.47 7.16 -5.87
N SER A 101 8.66 8.21 -5.83
CA SER A 101 7.34 8.21 -5.22
C SER A 101 6.29 8.50 -6.27
N ILE A 102 5.28 7.65 -6.35
CA ILE A 102 4.17 7.75 -7.29
C ILE A 102 2.94 8.18 -6.50
N ALA A 103 2.52 9.44 -6.65
CA ALA A 103 1.34 9.98 -6.01
C ALA A 103 0.09 9.54 -6.79
N MET A 104 -0.78 8.79 -6.13
CA MET A 104 -2.01 8.21 -6.67
C MET A 104 -3.08 8.26 -5.58
N ASN A 105 -4.31 8.56 -5.97
CA ASN A 105 -5.43 8.71 -5.05
C ASN A 105 -5.06 9.66 -3.89
N GLU A 106 -5.26 9.24 -2.63
CA GLU A 106 -4.92 10.01 -1.43
C GLU A 106 -3.51 9.74 -0.89
N GLY A 107 -2.74 8.86 -1.54
CA GLY A 107 -1.48 8.34 -1.03
C GLY A 107 -0.32 8.41 -2.01
N MET A 108 0.75 7.71 -1.66
CA MET A 108 1.96 7.61 -2.48
C MET A 108 2.55 6.20 -2.44
N LEU A 109 2.63 5.55 -3.60
CA LEU A 109 3.37 4.32 -3.75
C LEU A 109 4.87 4.64 -3.83
N ASN A 110 5.63 4.15 -2.86
CA ASN A 110 7.08 4.29 -2.78
C ASN A 110 7.67 3.12 -1.98
N THR A 111 9.00 3.08 -1.85
CA THR A 111 9.68 1.99 -1.14
C THR A 111 9.19 1.79 0.31
N PHE A 112 8.81 2.86 1.00
CA PHE A 112 8.33 2.75 2.39
C PHE A 112 6.92 2.17 2.46
N THR A 113 5.99 2.68 1.67
CA THR A 113 4.59 2.25 1.68
C THR A 113 4.42 0.84 1.11
N LEU A 114 5.16 0.50 0.06
CA LEU A 114 5.15 -0.86 -0.51
C LEU A 114 5.69 -1.89 0.48
N ARG A 115 6.82 -1.60 1.14
CA ARG A 115 7.35 -2.50 2.17
C ARG A 115 6.34 -2.72 3.29
N ARG A 116 5.69 -1.65 3.75
CA ARG A 116 4.67 -1.74 4.80
C ARG A 116 3.53 -2.69 4.44
N LEU A 117 3.10 -2.70 3.18
CA LEU A 117 2.09 -3.65 2.68
C LEU A 117 2.63 -5.08 2.59
N LEU A 118 3.83 -5.27 2.04
CA LEU A 118 4.42 -6.60 1.80
C LEU A 118 4.80 -7.35 3.08
N VAL A 119 5.20 -6.61 4.12
CA VAL A 119 5.57 -7.17 5.43
C VAL A 119 4.54 -6.85 6.51
N PHE A 120 3.30 -6.51 6.11
CA PHE A 120 2.23 -6.25 7.05
C PHE A 120 2.05 -7.44 8.00
N LYS A 121 1.92 -7.15 9.29
CA LYS A 121 1.69 -8.14 10.34
C LYS A 121 0.42 -7.74 11.10
N ALA A 122 -0.37 -8.74 11.46
CA ALA A 122 -1.51 -8.54 12.33
C ALA A 122 -1.09 -7.90 13.66
N GLY A 123 -1.93 -6.98 14.14
CA GLY A 123 -1.82 -6.35 15.45
C GLY A 123 -2.47 -7.21 16.54
N ASN A 124 -2.75 -6.59 17.70
CA ASN A 124 -3.39 -7.28 18.81
C ASN A 124 -4.91 -7.28 18.65
N GLY A 125 -5.39 -8.04 17.66
CA GLY A 125 -6.82 -8.22 17.37
C GLY A 125 -7.24 -7.76 15.98
N ASP A 126 -8.45 -8.15 15.61
CA ASP A 126 -8.97 -7.99 14.25
C ASP A 126 -9.21 -6.53 13.89
N GLU A 127 -9.72 -5.71 14.82
CA GLU A 127 -10.00 -4.29 14.59
C GLU A 127 -8.72 -3.48 14.33
N GLU A 128 -7.70 -3.64 15.18
CA GLU A 128 -6.41 -2.97 15.01
C GLU A 128 -5.73 -3.43 13.71
N THR A 129 -5.86 -4.72 13.39
CA THR A 129 -5.31 -5.29 12.16
C THR A 129 -6.01 -4.74 10.92
N GLY A 130 -7.35 -4.68 10.92
CA GLY A 130 -8.15 -4.22 9.80
C GLY A 130 -7.89 -2.75 9.53
N TYR A 131 -7.91 -1.93 10.59
CA TYR A 131 -7.56 -0.52 10.51
C TYR A 131 -6.11 -0.32 10.02
N GLY A 132 -5.16 -1.08 10.56
CA GLY A 132 -3.75 -1.01 10.18
C GLY A 132 -3.52 -1.33 8.71
N LEU A 133 -4.21 -2.34 8.18
CA LEU A 133 -4.13 -2.76 6.79
C LEU A 133 -4.79 -1.74 5.85
N ALA A 134 -6.01 -1.29 6.18
CA ALA A 134 -6.72 -0.26 5.41
C ALA A 134 -5.89 1.02 5.31
N LYS A 135 -5.33 1.46 6.45
CA LYS A 135 -4.43 2.62 6.49
C LYS A 135 -3.19 2.42 5.60
N ALA A 136 -2.61 1.22 5.57
CA ALA A 136 -1.46 0.94 4.71
C ALA A 136 -1.81 1.04 3.22
N PHE A 137 -2.99 0.59 2.81
CA PHE A 137 -3.47 0.75 1.42
C PHE A 137 -3.70 2.22 1.06
N VAL A 138 -4.40 2.96 1.92
CA VAL A 138 -4.65 4.41 1.73
C VAL A 138 -3.33 5.18 1.62
N GLU A 139 -2.38 4.96 2.54
CA GLU A 139 -1.07 5.64 2.50
C GLU A 139 -0.27 5.28 1.24
N ALA A 140 -0.40 4.05 0.73
CA ALA A 140 0.22 3.63 -0.52
C ALA A 140 -0.49 4.19 -1.76
N GLY A 141 -1.67 4.79 -1.62
CA GLY A 141 -2.47 5.29 -2.73
C GLY A 141 -3.09 4.17 -3.57
N ILE A 142 -3.30 2.99 -2.99
CA ILE A 142 -3.82 1.80 -3.67
C ILE A 142 -5.28 1.62 -3.27
N ARG A 143 -6.18 1.61 -4.26
CA ARG A 143 -7.57 1.22 -4.04
C ARG A 143 -7.64 -0.29 -3.88
N VAL A 144 -8.61 -0.76 -3.12
CA VAL A 144 -8.79 -2.18 -2.86
C VAL A 144 -10.28 -2.52 -2.93
N PRO A 145 -10.70 -3.43 -3.83
CA PRO A 145 -12.05 -3.99 -3.79
C PRO A 145 -12.31 -4.70 -2.45
N GLU A 146 -13.55 -4.66 -1.99
CA GLU A 146 -13.93 -5.18 -0.67
C GLU A 146 -13.59 -6.67 -0.48
N ASP A 147 -13.92 -7.50 -1.46
CA ASP A 147 -13.62 -8.92 -1.47
C ASP A 147 -12.11 -9.24 -1.45
N VAL A 148 -11.31 -8.47 -2.20
CA VAL A 148 -9.85 -8.56 -2.16
C VAL A 148 -9.33 -8.13 -0.80
N PHE A 149 -9.87 -7.06 -0.20
CA PHE A 149 -9.47 -6.59 1.12
C PHE A 149 -9.72 -7.66 2.19
N VAL A 150 -10.93 -8.22 2.23
CA VAL A 150 -11.31 -9.29 3.16
C VAL A 150 -10.39 -10.50 3.00
N SER A 151 -10.07 -10.86 1.75
CA SER A 151 -9.16 -11.98 1.46
C SER A 151 -7.72 -11.70 1.94
N VAL A 152 -7.18 -10.50 1.71
CA VAL A 152 -5.85 -10.11 2.20
C VAL A 152 -5.83 -10.08 3.73
N PHE A 153 -6.88 -9.53 4.35
CA PHE A 153 -7.04 -9.45 5.79
C PHE A 153 -7.07 -10.83 6.45
N GLY A 154 -7.94 -11.74 5.97
CA GLY A 154 -8.04 -13.11 6.51
C GLY A 154 -6.70 -13.85 6.44
N LYS A 155 -5.98 -13.69 5.32
CA LYS A 155 -4.63 -14.26 5.15
C LYS A 155 -3.58 -13.63 6.07
N ALA A 156 -3.76 -12.37 6.49
CA ALA A 156 -2.83 -11.67 7.39
C ALA A 156 -3.06 -12.03 8.87
N VAL A 157 -4.32 -12.27 9.27
CA VAL A 157 -4.69 -12.72 10.62
C VAL A 157 -4.47 -14.23 10.80
N GLY A 158 -4.36 -14.99 9.70
CA GLY A 158 -4.23 -16.44 9.73
C GLY A 158 -5.57 -17.14 9.92
N THR A 159 -6.68 -16.43 9.70
CA THR A 159 -8.02 -17.00 9.69
C THR A 159 -8.18 -17.86 8.44
N ALA A 160 -8.40 -19.15 8.64
CA ALA A 160 -8.87 -20.03 7.58
C ALA A 160 -10.22 -19.49 7.05
N PRO A 161 -10.51 -19.63 5.75
CA PRO A 161 -11.70 -19.04 5.13
C PRO A 161 -13.06 -19.53 5.68
N ASP A 162 -13.10 -20.51 6.57
CA ASP A 162 -14.32 -21.13 7.13
C ASP A 162 -14.88 -20.45 8.40
N THR A 163 -14.26 -19.40 8.95
CA THR A 163 -14.74 -18.75 10.18
C THR A 163 -15.30 -17.34 10.01
N MET A 164 -15.48 -16.86 8.78
CA MET A 164 -16.36 -15.71 8.56
C MET A 164 -17.82 -16.21 8.54
N LEU A 165 -18.46 -16.04 9.70
CA LEU A 165 -19.78 -16.49 10.18
C LEU A 165 -20.96 -16.48 9.17
N PRO A 166 -22.05 -17.25 9.47
CA PRO A 166 -23.05 -17.78 8.52
C PRO A 166 -23.99 -16.78 7.87
#